data_AF-A0A1H1FTS9-F1
#
_entry.id   AF-A0A1H1FTS9-F1
#
_cell.length_a   1.000
_cell.length_b   1.000
_cell.length_c   1.000
_cell.angle_alpha   90.00
_cell.angle_beta   90.00
_cell.angle_gamma   90.00
#
_symmetry.space_group_name_H-M   'P 1'
#
loop_
_entity.id
_entity.type
_entity.pdbx_description
1 polymer ?
#
loop_
_entity_poly.entity_id
_entity_poly.type
_entity_poly.pdbx_seq_one_letter_code
_entity_poly.pdbx_strand_id
1 'polypeptide(L)'
;MKKFIMFIMALSLATILAACGGDGSEESKDNKDKEGNKKQTEEQAGQAGQASSKPVEITDEEKVKKDKIVTKINGEEIKGQTYNATYAQTKVMMQQYGQDVSDKKKLKEQTLNAIVQQELLKQDAEKNGIEVSDKEVQSQFEKAKSSNKEQFESVLKQYHLTEETYKDQLDFELTVQKYKEQQLEDTKVTDKEVQDYYDKLKEQQKNASKEQQQELPKLKDLEKQIKQQLKQQKEQQKLQAKVQELQKQAEIKHMI
;
A
#
# COMPACT_ATOMS: atom_id res chain seq x y z
N MET A 1 10.98 27.96 11.63
CA MET A 1 10.51 26.65 12.14
C MET A 1 9.04 26.51 11.81
N LYS A 2 8.72 25.50 10.97
CA LYS A 2 7.48 25.25 10.19
C LYS A 2 7.76 25.39 8.69
N LYS A 3 7.34 24.36 7.93
CA LYS A 3 7.62 24.00 6.52
C LYS A 3 8.80 23.04 6.31
N PHE A 4 8.61 21.77 6.66
CA PHE A 4 9.34 20.64 6.06
C PHE A 4 8.46 19.39 6.15
N ILE A 5 7.42 19.32 5.32
CA ILE A 5 6.75 18.07 4.95
C ILE A 5 6.75 18.04 3.43
N MET A 6 7.83 17.53 2.90
CA MET A 6 7.95 17.01 1.53
C MET A 6 9.33 16.36 1.48
N PHE A 7 9.39 15.03 1.52
CA PHE A 7 10.12 14.31 0.47
C PHE A 7 9.69 12.84 0.47
N ILE A 8 9.17 12.46 -0.69
CA ILE A 8 8.76 11.14 -1.09
C ILE A 8 10.02 10.33 -1.44
N MET A 9 10.05 9.09 -0.95
CA MET A 9 10.47 7.84 -1.61
C MET A 9 11.56 7.91 -2.70
N ALA A 10 12.71 7.27 -2.45
CA ALA A 10 13.50 6.59 -3.48
C ALA A 10 14.48 5.60 -2.82
N LEU A 11 14.11 4.32 -2.77
CA LEU A 11 15.11 3.24 -2.74
C LEU A 11 14.80 2.30 -3.90
N SER A 12 14.87 2.89 -5.09
CA SER A 12 15.01 2.16 -6.33
C SER A 12 16.44 1.61 -6.38
N LEU A 13 16.57 0.29 -6.30
CA LEU A 13 17.72 -0.38 -6.90
C LEU A 13 17.61 -0.18 -8.42
N ALA A 14 18.43 0.69 -8.98
CA ALA A 14 18.64 0.77 -10.42
C ALA A 14 20.15 0.74 -10.70
N THR A 15 20.58 -0.37 -11.29
CA THR A 15 21.88 -0.52 -11.94
C THR A 15 21.79 -0.04 -13.38
N ILE A 16 22.82 0.74 -13.79
CA ILE A 16 23.35 1.01 -15.14
C ILE A 16 22.88 2.29 -15.87
N LEU A 17 23.75 3.31 -15.77
CA LEU A 17 24.40 4.20 -16.77
C LEU A 17 23.66 4.60 -18.08
N ALA A 18 23.50 5.93 -18.27
CA ALA A 18 23.89 6.77 -19.43
C ALA A 18 23.17 8.14 -19.31
N ALA A 19 23.84 9.22 -18.91
CA ALA A 19 24.53 10.22 -19.75
C ALA A 19 23.61 11.28 -20.41
N CYS A 20 23.98 12.56 -20.20
CA CYS A 20 23.48 13.82 -20.81
C CYS A 20 22.12 14.34 -20.29
N GLY A 21 21.91 15.59 -19.88
CA GLY A 21 22.67 16.84 -19.94
C GLY A 21 21.67 18.01 -20.03
N GLY A 22 21.96 19.18 -19.44
CA GLY A 22 21.27 20.45 -19.79
C GLY A 22 20.65 21.28 -18.65
N ASP A 23 21.51 22.04 -17.96
CA ASP A 23 21.49 23.49 -17.66
C ASP A 23 20.18 24.34 -17.65
N GLY A 24 20.10 25.30 -16.70
CA GLY A 24 19.17 26.46 -16.76
C GLY A 24 18.59 27.00 -15.44
N SER A 25 19.29 27.97 -14.81
CA SER A 25 18.88 29.25 -14.15
C SER A 25 17.37 29.55 -13.86
N GLU A 26 16.91 30.35 -12.89
CA GLU A 26 17.46 31.35 -11.94
C GLU A 26 16.31 31.81 -10.96
N GLU A 27 16.71 32.29 -9.78
CA GLU A 27 16.15 33.40 -8.94
C GLU A 27 14.66 33.44 -8.48
N SER A 28 14.35 33.33 -7.16
CA SER A 28 14.41 34.36 -6.07
C SER A 28 13.14 35.22 -5.90
N LYS A 29 12.47 35.12 -4.73
CA LYS A 29 12.29 36.24 -3.75
C LYS A 29 11.37 35.89 -2.56
N ASP A 30 11.80 36.44 -1.44
CA ASP A 30 11.38 36.35 -0.04
C ASP A 30 10.22 37.31 0.30
N ASN A 31 9.30 36.97 1.23
CA ASN A 31 9.10 37.70 2.50
C ASN A 31 8.02 37.09 3.44
N LYS A 32 8.21 37.37 4.74
CA LYS A 32 7.45 37.08 5.98
C LYS A 32 6.08 37.81 6.06
N ASP A 33 5.11 37.58 6.96
CA ASP A 33 5.05 37.31 8.43
C ASP A 33 3.71 36.59 8.81
N LYS A 34 3.70 35.63 9.76
CA LYS A 34 3.03 35.59 11.10
C LYS A 34 1.66 36.31 11.19
N GLU A 35 0.57 35.78 11.74
CA GLU A 35 0.38 35.15 13.06
C GLU A 35 -1.08 34.64 13.19
N GLY A 36 -1.38 33.61 14.02
CA GLY A 36 -2.76 33.28 14.42
C GLY A 36 -3.10 31.79 14.55
N ASN A 37 -2.90 31.24 15.74
CA ASN A 37 -3.11 29.84 16.14
C ASN A 37 -4.57 29.54 16.56
N LYS A 38 -5.23 28.54 15.98
CA LYS A 38 -6.23 27.65 16.64
C LYS A 38 -6.82 26.61 15.67
N LYS A 39 -6.32 25.37 15.77
CA LYS A 39 -7.01 24.06 15.60
C LYS A 39 -5.95 23.01 15.23
N GLN A 40 -5.40 22.35 16.25
CA GLN A 40 -4.67 21.08 16.09
C GLN A 40 -5.36 20.06 16.97
N THR A 41 -6.39 19.41 16.45
CA THR A 41 -6.89 18.10 16.90
C THR A 41 -7.82 17.62 15.79
N GLU A 42 -7.26 17.06 14.71
CA GLU A 42 -7.91 16.23 13.66
C GLU A 42 -6.93 16.10 12.48
N GLU A 43 -5.80 15.43 12.68
CA GLU A 43 -4.86 15.20 11.56
C GLU A 43 -4.03 13.93 11.79
N GLN A 44 -4.70 12.83 12.14
CA GLN A 44 -4.14 11.47 12.03
C GLN A 44 -5.21 10.53 11.46
N ALA A 45 -5.69 10.88 10.27
CA ALA A 45 -6.40 10.01 9.35
C ALA A 45 -6.14 10.55 7.94
N GLY A 46 -4.88 10.53 7.51
CA GLY A 46 -4.44 11.29 6.33
C GLY A 46 -3.11 10.79 5.77
N GLN A 47 -3.00 9.48 5.53
CA GLN A 47 -2.02 8.91 4.60
C GLN A 47 -2.72 7.93 3.65
N ALA A 48 -3.84 8.36 3.08
CA ALA A 48 -4.22 7.97 1.73
C ALA A 48 -3.91 9.20 0.88
N GLY A 49 -2.88 9.09 0.03
CA GLY A 49 -2.25 10.23 -0.63
C GLY A 49 -3.22 11.13 -1.38
N GLN A 50 -2.97 12.43 -1.28
CA GLN A 50 -3.33 13.38 -2.33
C GLN A 50 -2.63 12.93 -3.61
N ALA A 51 -3.35 12.19 -4.44
CA ALA A 51 -3.09 12.12 -5.87
C ALA A 51 -4.40 12.52 -6.56
N SER A 52 -4.47 13.77 -7.00
CA SER A 52 -5.32 14.13 -8.13
C SER A 52 -4.81 13.36 -9.35
N SER A 53 -5.22 12.11 -9.46
CA SER A 53 -4.94 11.26 -10.61
C SER A 53 -6.26 11.01 -11.32
N LYS A 54 -6.29 11.30 -12.63
CA LYS A 54 -7.41 10.92 -13.48
C LYS A 54 -7.68 9.41 -13.28
N PRO A 55 -8.94 8.95 -13.33
CA PRO A 55 -9.24 7.53 -13.28
C PRO A 55 -8.35 6.78 -14.27
N VAL A 56 -7.74 5.69 -13.82
CA VAL A 56 -6.86 4.90 -14.70
C VAL A 56 -7.71 4.34 -15.84
N GLU A 57 -7.28 4.56 -17.08
CA GLU A 57 -7.97 4.01 -18.23
C GLU A 57 -7.85 2.49 -18.26
N ILE A 58 -8.99 1.80 -18.28
CA ILE A 58 -9.09 0.34 -18.40
C ILE A 58 -9.95 0.04 -19.62
N THR A 59 -9.32 -0.58 -20.61
CA THR A 59 -9.95 -0.99 -21.87
C THR A 59 -10.83 -2.22 -21.65
N ASP A 60 -11.77 -2.48 -22.56
CA ASP A 60 -12.66 -3.64 -22.45
C ASP A 60 -11.94 -4.98 -22.65
N GLU A 61 -10.79 -4.97 -23.35
CA GLU A 61 -9.91 -6.14 -23.46
C GLU A 61 -9.24 -6.54 -22.13
N GLU A 62 -9.09 -5.57 -21.21
CA GLU A 62 -8.51 -5.81 -19.88
C GLU A 62 -9.54 -6.31 -18.88
N LYS A 63 -10.84 -6.20 -19.21
CA LYS A 63 -11.95 -6.60 -18.34
C LYS A 63 -12.39 -8.02 -18.61
N VAL A 64 -12.89 -8.66 -17.57
CA VAL A 64 -13.55 -9.97 -17.61
C VAL A 64 -15.03 -9.81 -17.27
N LYS A 65 -15.91 -10.58 -17.92
CA LYS A 65 -17.34 -10.62 -17.55
C LYS A 65 -17.49 -10.91 -16.05
N LYS A 66 -18.34 -10.16 -15.36
CA LYS A 66 -18.43 -10.15 -13.89
C LYS A 66 -18.61 -11.54 -13.27
N ASP A 67 -19.41 -12.38 -13.90
CA ASP A 67 -19.81 -13.73 -13.49
C ASP A 67 -18.88 -14.85 -13.99
N LYS A 68 -17.98 -14.54 -14.94
CA LYS A 68 -17.04 -15.54 -15.47
C LYS A 68 -16.03 -15.93 -14.39
N ILE A 69 -15.83 -17.23 -14.22
CA ILE A 69 -14.78 -17.78 -13.36
C ILE A 69 -13.41 -17.45 -13.98
N VAL A 70 -12.57 -16.82 -13.18
CA VAL A 70 -11.22 -16.35 -13.54
C VAL A 70 -10.15 -17.31 -13.05
N THR A 71 -10.27 -17.76 -11.80
CA THR A 71 -9.33 -18.71 -11.20
C THR A 71 -10.06 -19.53 -10.14
N LYS A 72 -9.59 -20.76 -9.92
CA LYS A 72 -10.01 -21.57 -8.77
C LYS A 72 -8.84 -21.77 -7.81
N ILE A 73 -9.07 -21.60 -6.52
CA ILE A 73 -8.04 -21.68 -5.47
C ILE A 73 -8.56 -22.58 -4.35
N ASN A 74 -8.00 -23.78 -4.22
CA ASN A 74 -8.48 -24.82 -3.30
C ASN A 74 -9.98 -25.14 -3.46
N GLY A 75 -10.51 -25.01 -4.68
CA GLY A 75 -11.92 -25.23 -4.99
C GLY A 75 -12.77 -23.95 -4.99
N GLU A 76 -12.32 -22.87 -4.35
CA GLU A 76 -13.05 -21.59 -4.33
C GLU A 76 -12.97 -20.90 -5.69
N GLU A 77 -14.10 -20.39 -6.18
CA GLU A 77 -14.22 -19.79 -7.51
C GLU A 77 -14.12 -18.28 -7.46
N ILE A 78 -13.02 -17.73 -7.98
CA ILE A 78 -12.88 -16.28 -8.09
C ILE A 78 -13.46 -15.80 -9.43
N LYS A 79 -14.38 -14.84 -9.36
CA LYS A 79 -15.12 -14.31 -10.51
C LYS A 79 -14.47 -13.07 -11.12
N GLY A 80 -14.92 -12.72 -12.32
CA GLY A 80 -14.46 -11.54 -13.06
C GLY A 80 -14.68 -10.21 -12.33
N GLN A 81 -15.68 -10.11 -11.46
CA GLN A 81 -15.91 -8.93 -10.62
C GLN A 81 -14.71 -8.64 -9.70
N THR A 82 -14.24 -9.64 -8.95
CA THR A 82 -13.04 -9.55 -8.11
C THR A 82 -11.81 -9.24 -8.98
N TYR A 83 -11.66 -9.96 -10.10
CA TYR A 83 -10.53 -9.73 -10.99
C TYR A 83 -10.46 -8.29 -11.52
N ASN A 84 -11.57 -7.73 -11.98
CA ASN A 84 -11.60 -6.37 -12.52
C ASN A 84 -11.24 -5.32 -11.47
N ALA A 85 -11.73 -5.49 -10.24
CA ALA A 85 -11.40 -4.62 -9.12
C ALA A 85 -9.90 -4.71 -8.77
N THR A 86 -9.36 -5.92 -8.64
CA THR A 86 -7.93 -6.13 -8.36
C THR A 86 -7.03 -5.68 -9.50
N TYR A 87 -7.47 -5.81 -10.76
CA TYR A 87 -6.74 -5.34 -11.94
C TYR A 87 -6.58 -3.82 -11.93
N ALA A 88 -7.66 -3.09 -11.63
CA ALA A 88 -7.63 -1.63 -11.51
C ALA A 88 -6.64 -1.18 -10.45
N GLN A 89 -6.67 -1.81 -9.27
CA GLN A 89 -5.72 -1.53 -8.18
C GLN A 89 -4.28 -1.85 -8.56
N THR A 90 -4.06 -3.01 -9.19
CA THR A 90 -2.72 -3.44 -9.63
C THR A 90 -2.15 -2.45 -10.63
N LYS A 91 -2.94 -2.00 -11.60
CA LYS A 91 -2.53 -1.03 -12.61
C LYS A 91 -2.17 0.33 -12.01
N VAL A 92 -3.01 0.85 -11.10
CA VAL A 92 -2.73 2.10 -10.36
C VAL A 92 -1.44 1.97 -9.57
N MET A 93 -1.28 0.88 -8.82
CA MET A 93 -0.11 0.63 -7.99
C MET A 93 1.16 0.58 -8.85
N MET A 94 1.15 -0.19 -9.94
CA MET A 94 2.28 -0.27 -10.87
C MET A 94 2.62 1.11 -11.48
N GLN A 95 1.62 1.89 -11.91
CA GLN A 95 1.84 3.25 -12.41
C GLN A 95 2.46 4.18 -11.36
N GLN A 96 1.99 4.12 -10.11
CA GLN A 96 2.52 4.92 -9.01
C GLN A 96 3.99 4.59 -8.71
N TYR A 97 4.40 3.34 -8.89
CA TYR A 97 5.79 2.91 -8.77
C TYR A 97 6.62 3.11 -10.07
N GLY A 98 6.07 3.79 -11.08
CA GLY A 98 6.76 4.05 -12.35
C GLY A 98 7.01 2.80 -13.20
N GLN A 99 6.26 1.72 -12.94
CA GLN A 99 6.37 0.49 -13.71
C GLN A 99 5.56 0.60 -15.01
N ASP A 100 6.06 -0.09 -16.05
CA ASP A 100 5.33 -0.20 -17.32
C ASP A 100 4.02 -0.99 -17.13
N VAL A 101 2.93 -0.36 -17.56
CA VAL A 101 1.55 -0.89 -17.53
C VAL A 101 0.94 -1.04 -18.92
N SER A 102 1.75 -0.94 -19.98
CA SER A 102 1.33 -1.24 -21.35
C SER A 102 1.30 -2.75 -21.63
N ASP A 103 2.13 -3.52 -20.90
CA ASP A 103 2.13 -4.99 -20.96
C ASP A 103 0.93 -5.58 -20.20
N LYS A 104 -0.15 -5.79 -20.94
CA LYS A 104 -1.41 -6.40 -20.44
C LYS A 104 -1.19 -7.80 -19.88
N LYS A 105 -0.25 -8.58 -20.44
CA LYS A 105 0.02 -9.96 -19.97
C LYS A 105 0.65 -9.91 -18.58
N LYS A 106 1.65 -9.05 -18.39
CA LYS A 106 2.28 -8.82 -17.09
C LYS A 106 1.28 -8.30 -16.06
N LEU A 107 0.43 -7.33 -16.43
CA LEU A 107 -0.62 -6.83 -15.53
C LEU A 107 -1.58 -7.93 -15.10
N LYS A 108 -2.04 -8.76 -16.04
CA LYS A 108 -2.89 -9.92 -15.75
C LYS A 108 -2.21 -10.92 -14.82
N GLU A 109 -0.95 -11.25 -15.06
CA GLU A 109 -0.18 -12.15 -14.18
C GLU A 109 -0.04 -11.57 -12.75
N GLN A 110 0.30 -10.29 -12.63
CA GLN A 110 0.37 -9.61 -11.32
C GLN A 110 -0.98 -9.58 -10.61
N THR A 111 -2.07 -9.35 -11.36
CA THR A 111 -3.43 -9.34 -10.84
C THR A 111 -3.84 -10.72 -10.32
N LEU A 112 -3.61 -11.79 -11.10
CA LEU A 112 -3.90 -13.16 -10.68
C LEU A 112 -3.06 -13.55 -9.46
N ASN A 113 -1.79 -13.15 -9.41
CA ASN A 113 -0.94 -13.37 -8.25
C ASN A 113 -1.47 -12.66 -7.01
N ALA A 114 -1.94 -11.41 -7.13
CA ALA A 114 -2.53 -10.67 -6.02
C ALA A 114 -3.79 -11.37 -5.50
N ILE A 115 -4.69 -11.78 -6.40
CA ILE A 115 -5.91 -12.54 -6.06
C ILE A 115 -5.56 -13.82 -5.31
N VAL A 116 -4.59 -14.60 -5.82
CA VAL A 116 -4.15 -15.84 -5.17
C VAL A 116 -3.64 -15.59 -3.76
N GLN A 117 -2.81 -14.56 -3.58
CA GLN A 117 -2.26 -14.24 -2.26
C GLN A 117 -3.34 -13.81 -1.27
N GLN A 118 -4.31 -12.99 -1.73
CA GLN A 118 -5.43 -12.53 -0.92
C GLN A 118 -6.30 -13.71 -0.48
N GLU A 119 -6.70 -14.55 -1.43
CA GLU A 119 -7.58 -15.69 -1.18
C GLU A 119 -6.94 -16.73 -0.24
N LEU A 120 -5.68 -17.09 -0.47
CA LEU A 120 -5.00 -18.04 0.39
C LEU A 120 -4.86 -17.53 1.83
N LEU A 121 -4.64 -16.23 2.00
CA LEU A 121 -4.59 -15.65 3.33
C LEU A 121 -5.97 -15.61 4.00
N LYS A 122 -7.06 -15.38 3.25
CA LYS A 122 -8.42 -15.49 3.78
C LYS A 122 -8.71 -16.92 4.26
N GLN A 123 -8.43 -17.92 3.43
CA GLN A 123 -8.62 -19.33 3.79
C GLN A 123 -7.80 -19.74 5.02
N ASP A 124 -6.55 -19.26 5.13
CA ASP A 124 -5.75 -19.54 6.32
C ASP A 124 -6.25 -18.78 7.56
N ALA A 125 -6.74 -17.55 7.41
CA ALA A 125 -7.38 -16.82 8.50
C ALA A 125 -8.62 -17.56 9.03
N GLU A 126 -9.52 -17.99 8.14
CA GLU A 126 -10.71 -18.78 8.49
C GLU A 126 -10.33 -20.08 9.20
N LYS A 127 -9.33 -20.81 8.67
CA LYS A 127 -8.82 -22.04 9.29
C LYS A 127 -8.29 -21.83 10.71
N ASN A 128 -7.78 -20.64 11.01
CA ASN A 128 -7.30 -20.25 12.34
C ASN A 128 -8.38 -19.57 13.20
N GLY A 129 -9.65 -19.59 12.78
CA GLY A 129 -10.77 -19.00 13.51
C GLY A 129 -10.78 -17.46 13.51
N ILE A 130 -10.08 -16.84 12.55
CA ILE A 130 -10.07 -15.40 12.36
C ILE A 130 -11.14 -15.05 11.35
N GLU A 131 -12.29 -14.60 11.84
CA GLU A 131 -13.43 -14.22 11.02
C GLU A 131 -13.73 -12.72 11.15
N VAL A 132 -14.14 -12.10 10.04
CA VAL A 132 -14.69 -10.75 10.01
C VAL A 132 -16.19 -10.86 9.77
N SER A 133 -16.97 -10.26 10.66
CA SER A 133 -18.42 -10.27 10.50
C SER A 133 -18.89 -9.21 9.51
N ASP A 134 -20.00 -9.47 8.81
CA ASP A 134 -20.67 -8.50 7.94
C ASP A 134 -20.93 -7.16 8.65
N LYS A 135 -21.21 -7.21 9.95
CA LYS A 135 -21.44 -6.03 10.77
C LYS A 135 -20.18 -5.17 10.91
N GLU A 136 -19.00 -5.78 11.04
CA GLU A 136 -17.73 -5.05 11.08
C GLU A 136 -17.43 -4.40 9.75
N VAL A 137 -17.60 -5.14 8.64
CA VAL A 137 -17.43 -4.61 7.28
C VAL A 137 -18.38 -3.45 7.04
N GLN A 138 -19.67 -3.63 7.35
CA GLN A 138 -20.69 -2.60 7.18
C GLN A 138 -20.41 -1.36 8.04
N SER A 139 -19.91 -1.56 9.27
CA SER A 139 -19.54 -0.44 10.14
C SER A 139 -18.37 0.36 9.57
N GLN A 140 -17.34 -0.30 9.03
CA GLN A 140 -16.22 0.41 8.40
C GLN A 140 -16.63 1.08 7.08
N PHE A 141 -17.49 0.41 6.31
CA PHE A 141 -18.06 0.93 5.08
C PHE A 141 -18.81 2.24 5.32
N GLU A 142 -19.75 2.25 6.27
CA GLU A 142 -20.51 3.46 6.59
C GLU A 142 -19.61 4.57 7.12
N LYS A 143 -18.62 4.23 7.94
CA LYS A 143 -17.63 5.19 8.44
C LYS A 143 -16.82 5.82 7.30
N ALA A 144 -16.36 5.02 6.34
CA ALA A 144 -15.64 5.51 5.17
C ALA A 144 -16.53 6.43 4.31
N LYS A 145 -17.77 6.01 4.07
CA LYS A 145 -18.76 6.75 3.28
C LYS A 145 -19.18 8.07 3.93
N SER A 146 -19.36 8.10 5.26
CA SER A 146 -19.83 9.28 6.00
C SER A 146 -18.74 10.29 6.32
N SER A 147 -17.49 9.85 6.48
CA SER A 147 -16.39 10.74 6.88
C SER A 147 -16.07 11.77 5.79
N ASN A 148 -16.10 11.35 4.51
CA ASN A 148 -15.93 12.24 3.38
C ASN A 148 -16.54 11.61 2.12
N LYS A 149 -17.80 11.95 1.84
CA LYS A 149 -18.56 11.38 0.73
C LYS A 149 -17.90 11.63 -0.64
N GLU A 150 -17.38 12.84 -0.85
CA GLU A 150 -16.73 13.20 -2.12
C GLU A 150 -15.45 12.37 -2.34
N GLN A 151 -14.64 12.22 -1.29
CA GLN A 151 -13.45 11.37 -1.35
C GLN A 151 -13.81 9.90 -1.56
N PHE A 152 -14.86 9.40 -0.89
CA PHE A 152 -15.34 8.03 -1.07
C PHE A 152 -15.77 7.76 -2.53
N GLU A 153 -16.59 8.63 -3.10
CA GLU A 153 -17.00 8.52 -4.51
C GLU A 153 -15.82 8.63 -5.48
N SER A 154 -14.83 9.48 -5.16
CA SER A 154 -13.60 9.63 -5.94
C SER A 154 -12.79 8.33 -5.95
N VAL A 155 -12.63 7.67 -4.79
CA VAL A 155 -11.94 6.39 -4.67
C VAL A 155 -12.65 5.32 -5.49
N LEU A 156 -13.98 5.20 -5.38
CA LEU A 156 -14.73 4.23 -6.18
C LEU A 156 -14.53 4.45 -7.68
N LYS A 157 -14.55 5.71 -8.14
CA LYS A 157 -14.31 6.05 -9.55
C LYS A 157 -12.88 5.76 -10.00
N GLN A 158 -11.88 6.13 -9.19
CA GLN A 158 -10.47 5.96 -9.53
C GLN A 158 -10.10 4.49 -9.75
N TYR A 159 -10.65 3.60 -8.92
CA TYR A 159 -10.37 2.17 -8.95
C TYR A 159 -11.47 1.36 -9.66
N HIS A 160 -12.44 2.02 -10.32
CA HIS A 160 -13.58 1.38 -10.98
C HIS A 160 -14.34 0.38 -10.09
N LEU A 161 -14.49 0.73 -8.82
CA LEU A 161 -15.11 -0.10 -7.80
C LEU A 161 -16.60 0.19 -7.68
N THR A 162 -17.34 -0.89 -7.37
CA THR A 162 -18.69 -0.83 -6.81
C THR A 162 -18.63 -0.79 -5.29
N GLU A 163 -19.73 -0.41 -4.63
CA GLU A 163 -19.81 -0.51 -3.16
C GLU A 163 -19.60 -1.96 -2.68
N GLU A 164 -20.09 -2.96 -3.42
CA GLU A 164 -19.89 -4.38 -3.13
C GLU A 164 -18.41 -4.76 -3.15
N THR A 165 -17.71 -4.50 -4.27
CA THR A 165 -16.27 -4.77 -4.37
C THR A 165 -15.41 -3.98 -3.37
N TYR A 166 -15.90 -2.82 -2.93
CA TYR A 166 -15.23 -2.06 -1.88
C TYR A 166 -15.44 -2.70 -0.50
N LYS A 167 -16.62 -3.25 -0.22
CA LYS A 167 -16.85 -4.05 0.99
C LYS A 167 -15.99 -5.32 1.01
N ASP A 168 -15.82 -6.00 -0.12
CA ASP A 168 -14.91 -7.15 -0.22
C ASP A 168 -13.45 -6.80 0.10
N GLN A 169 -13.03 -5.57 -0.26
CA GLN A 169 -11.72 -5.05 0.09
C GLN A 169 -11.61 -4.75 1.58
N LEU A 170 -12.63 -4.11 2.17
CA LEU A 170 -12.68 -3.87 3.61
C LEU A 170 -12.66 -5.18 4.41
N ASP A 171 -13.40 -6.19 3.96
CA ASP A 171 -13.38 -7.53 4.54
C ASP A 171 -11.96 -8.11 4.54
N PHE A 172 -11.26 -8.07 3.41
CA PHE A 172 -9.88 -8.51 3.32
C PHE A 172 -8.93 -7.70 4.22
N GLU A 173 -9.05 -6.37 4.23
CA GLU A 173 -8.23 -5.49 5.06
C GLU A 173 -8.40 -5.77 6.55
N LEU A 174 -9.65 -5.95 7.00
CA LEU A 174 -9.98 -6.31 8.37
C LEU A 174 -9.46 -7.71 8.72
N THR A 175 -9.56 -8.67 7.79
CA THR A 175 -9.02 -10.02 7.95
C THR A 175 -7.51 -9.96 8.16
N VAL A 176 -6.79 -9.20 7.32
CA VAL A 176 -5.34 -9.00 7.43
C VAL A 176 -4.96 -8.32 8.74
N GLN A 177 -5.76 -7.34 9.20
CA GLN A 177 -5.55 -6.69 10.50
C GLN A 177 -5.66 -7.69 11.65
N LYS A 178 -6.78 -8.42 11.73
CA LYS A 178 -7.01 -9.42 12.77
C LYS A 178 -5.97 -10.54 12.71
N TYR A 179 -5.58 -10.95 11.51
CA TYR A 179 -4.53 -11.95 11.31
C TYR A 179 -3.20 -11.50 11.91
N LYS A 180 -2.78 -10.24 11.65
CA LYS A 180 -1.58 -9.68 12.26
C LYS A 180 -1.69 -9.61 13.78
N GLU A 181 -2.84 -9.18 14.30
CA GLU A 181 -3.09 -9.07 15.74
C GLU A 181 -3.04 -10.42 16.45
N GLN A 182 -3.56 -11.49 15.85
CA GLN A 182 -3.66 -12.80 16.51
C GLN A 182 -2.47 -13.73 16.22
N GLN A 183 -1.94 -13.72 15.00
CA GLN A 183 -0.89 -14.65 14.58
C GLN A 183 0.51 -14.04 14.68
N LEU A 184 0.61 -12.71 14.63
CA LEU A 184 1.89 -12.00 14.58
C LEU A 184 2.11 -11.06 15.78
N GLU A 185 1.31 -11.16 16.84
CA GLU A 185 1.41 -10.32 18.04
C GLU A 185 2.82 -10.32 18.64
N ASP A 186 3.44 -11.49 18.69
CA ASP A 186 4.79 -11.72 19.22
C ASP A 186 5.91 -11.14 18.34
N THR A 187 5.58 -10.39 17.30
CA THR A 187 6.56 -9.67 16.47
C THR A 187 7.15 -8.50 17.25
N LYS A 188 8.21 -8.82 18.01
CA LYS A 188 8.98 -7.84 18.80
C LYS A 188 10.12 -7.24 17.99
N VAL A 189 10.37 -5.96 18.24
CA VAL A 189 11.54 -5.22 17.74
C VAL A 189 12.43 -4.93 18.94
N THR A 190 13.68 -5.37 18.85
CA THR A 190 14.71 -5.20 19.87
C THR A 190 15.35 -3.82 19.78
N ASP A 191 15.87 -3.31 20.89
CA ASP A 191 16.56 -2.01 20.93
C ASP A 191 17.80 -2.02 20.02
N LYS A 192 18.44 -3.19 19.87
CA LYS A 192 19.53 -3.37 18.92
C LYS A 192 19.08 -3.16 17.48
N GLU A 193 17.94 -3.71 17.06
CA GLU A 193 17.41 -3.49 15.71
C GLU A 193 17.07 -2.01 15.46
N VAL A 194 16.56 -1.32 16.48
CA VAL A 194 16.31 0.14 16.40
C VAL A 194 17.61 0.91 16.23
N GLN A 195 18.62 0.60 17.05
CA GLN A 195 19.95 1.23 16.97
C GLN A 195 20.59 0.97 15.59
N ASP A 196 20.62 -0.28 15.15
CA ASP A 196 21.20 -0.68 13.86
C ASP A 196 20.48 0.02 12.68
N TYR A 197 19.17 0.22 12.76
CA TYR A 197 18.41 0.97 11.74
C TYR A 197 18.75 2.46 11.76
N TYR A 198 18.83 3.08 12.94
CA TYR A 198 19.22 4.48 13.09
C TYR A 198 20.64 4.76 12.59
N ASP A 199 21.57 3.85 12.88
CA ASP A 199 22.96 3.97 12.42
C ASP A 199 23.05 3.88 10.89
N LYS A 200 22.25 3.02 10.25
CA LYS A 200 22.11 2.99 8.78
C LYS A 200 21.56 4.29 8.21
N LEU A 201 20.55 4.88 8.84
CA LEU A 201 20.04 6.20 8.41
C LEU A 201 21.13 7.27 8.52
N LYS A 202 21.90 7.26 9.60
CA LYS A 202 23.01 8.20 9.81
C LYS A 202 24.12 8.00 8.77
N GLU A 203 24.44 6.76 8.44
CA GLU A 203 25.41 6.42 7.38
C GLU A 203 24.92 6.89 6.01
N GLN A 204 23.64 6.64 5.69
CA GLN A 204 23.02 7.12 4.45
C GLN A 204 23.09 8.64 4.33
N GLN A 205 22.83 9.38 5.42
CA GLN A 205 22.96 10.83 5.44
C GLN A 205 24.42 11.29 5.25
N LYS A 206 25.40 10.59 5.83
CA LYS A 206 26.82 10.93 5.61
C LYS A 206 27.25 10.73 4.16
N ASN A 207 26.72 9.70 3.50
CA ASN A 207 27.05 9.35 2.12
C ASN A 207 26.24 10.16 1.09
N ALA A 208 25.23 10.91 1.52
CA ALA A 208 24.47 11.79 0.64
C ALA A 208 25.31 13.01 0.21
N SER A 209 25.03 13.53 -0.99
CA SER A 209 25.61 14.78 -1.49
C SER A 209 25.36 15.91 -0.49
N LYS A 210 26.28 16.89 -0.39
CA LYS A 210 26.17 18.00 0.58
C LYS A 210 24.83 18.75 0.52
N GLU A 211 24.22 18.83 -0.65
CA GLU A 211 22.92 19.46 -0.90
C GLU A 211 21.73 18.65 -0.36
N GLN A 212 21.92 17.34 -0.16
CA GLN A 212 20.92 16.38 0.33
C GLN A 212 21.15 16.00 1.80
N GLN A 213 22.28 16.39 2.38
CA GLN A 213 22.57 16.14 3.79
C GLN A 213 21.58 16.89 4.67
N GLN A 214 20.82 16.15 5.46
CA GLN A 214 19.93 16.69 6.47
C GLN A 214 20.39 16.26 7.85
N GLU A 215 20.24 17.15 8.83
CA GLU A 215 20.52 16.81 10.21
C GLU A 215 19.48 15.80 10.70
N LEU A 216 19.94 14.59 11.02
CA LEU A 216 19.07 13.53 11.52
C LEU A 216 18.67 13.85 12.97
N PRO A 217 17.36 13.85 13.32
CA PRO A 217 16.92 13.98 14.70
C PRO A 217 17.55 12.91 15.60
N LYS A 218 17.60 13.16 16.91
CA LYS A 218 18.22 12.19 17.83
C LYS A 218 17.42 10.90 17.85
N LEU A 219 18.10 9.78 18.09
CA LEU A 219 17.47 8.46 18.19
C LEU A 219 16.25 8.47 19.10
N LYS A 220 16.35 9.09 20.28
CA LYS A 220 15.24 9.17 21.25
C LYS A 220 13.96 9.81 20.65
N ASP A 221 14.11 10.75 19.74
CA ASP A 221 12.98 11.43 19.09
C ASP A 221 12.35 10.55 17.99
N LEU A 222 13.13 9.64 17.41
CA LEU A 222 12.69 8.73 16.35
C LEU A 222 12.39 7.30 16.83
N GLU A 223 12.78 6.93 18.05
CA GLU A 223 12.79 5.56 18.55
C GLU A 223 11.44 4.87 18.37
N LYS A 224 10.34 5.54 18.76
CA LYS A 224 8.98 5.02 18.61
C LYS A 224 8.61 4.80 17.13
N GLN A 225 8.97 5.74 16.26
CA GLN A 225 8.68 5.67 14.83
C GLN A 225 9.48 4.54 14.18
N ILE A 226 10.78 4.43 14.48
CA ILE A 226 11.64 3.36 13.98
C ILE A 226 11.12 2.01 14.46
N LYS A 227 10.75 1.88 15.74
CA LYS A 227 10.21 0.65 16.30
C LYS A 227 8.91 0.23 15.60
N GLN A 228 8.00 1.18 15.34
CA GLN A 228 6.76 0.91 14.61
C GLN A 228 7.04 0.50 13.16
N GLN A 229 7.93 1.21 12.46
CA GLN A 229 8.30 0.89 11.09
C GLN A 229 8.95 -0.50 10.97
N LEU A 230 9.87 -0.83 11.87
CA LEU A 230 10.50 -2.15 11.93
C LEU A 230 9.48 -3.25 12.26
N LYS A 231 8.52 -2.98 13.16
CA LYS A 231 7.44 -3.95 13.46
C LYS A 231 6.62 -4.24 12.22
N GLN A 232 6.16 -3.19 11.51
CA GLN A 232 5.41 -3.32 10.26
C GLN A 232 6.20 -4.08 9.19
N GLN A 233 7.50 -3.79 9.05
CA GLN A 233 8.37 -4.50 8.11
C GLN A 233 8.47 -6.00 8.45
N LYS A 234 8.67 -6.34 9.73
CA LYS A 234 8.76 -7.73 10.17
C LYS A 234 7.42 -8.46 10.01
N GLU A 235 6.30 -7.82 10.32
CA GLU A 235 4.96 -8.37 10.08
C GLU A 235 4.74 -8.64 8.58
N GLN A 236 5.09 -7.69 7.71
CA GLN A 236 4.97 -7.86 6.27
C GLN A 236 5.83 -9.01 5.75
N GLN A 237 7.06 -9.16 6.24
CA GLN A 237 7.95 -10.27 5.87
C GLN A 237 7.38 -11.62 6.31
N LYS A 238 6.87 -11.72 7.55
CA LYS A 238 6.25 -12.94 8.06
C LYS A 238 4.99 -13.29 7.25
N LEU A 239 4.16 -12.31 6.93
CA LEU A 239 2.97 -12.50 6.12
C LEU A 239 3.32 -13.00 4.72
N GLN A 240 4.32 -12.39 4.07
CA GLN A 240 4.80 -12.81 2.76
C GLN A 240 5.35 -14.24 2.80
N ALA A 241 6.13 -14.59 3.81
CA ALA A 241 6.64 -15.96 3.98
C ALA A 241 5.51 -16.98 4.15
N LYS A 242 4.50 -16.64 4.97
CA LYS A 242 3.31 -17.46 5.16
C LYS A 242 2.52 -17.64 3.86
N VAL A 243 2.29 -16.57 3.10
CA VAL A 243 1.61 -16.64 1.80
C VAL A 243 2.39 -17.51 0.81
N GLN A 244 3.72 -17.42 0.77
CA GLN A 244 4.55 -18.30 -0.06
C GLN A 244 4.46 -19.77 0.36
N GLU A 245 4.36 -20.05 1.66
CA GLU A 245 4.11 -21.40 2.16
C GLU A 245 2.75 -21.93 1.71
N LEU A 246 1.69 -21.12 1.88
CA LEU A 246 0.34 -21.46 1.45
C LEU A 246 0.27 -21.72 -0.05
N GLN A 247 0.91 -20.87 -0.86
CA GLN A 247 0.97 -21.03 -2.31
C GLN A 247 1.60 -22.35 -2.76
N LYS A 248 2.60 -22.87 -2.03
CA LYS A 248 3.22 -24.17 -2.35
C LYS A 248 2.30 -25.37 -2.08
N GLN A 249 1.32 -25.19 -1.19
CA GLN A 249 0.39 -26.23 -0.78
C GLN A 249 -0.96 -26.13 -1.50
N ALA A 250 -1.21 -25.02 -2.19
CA ALA A 250 -2.48 -24.71 -2.80
C ALA A 250 -2.67 -25.36 -4.17
N GLU A 251 -3.91 -25.74 -4.47
CA GLU A 251 -4.34 -26.08 -5.81
C GLU A 251 -4.86 -24.83 -6.52
N ILE A 252 -4.11 -24.33 -7.51
CA ILE A 252 -4.44 -23.10 -8.24
C ILE A 252 -4.67 -23.45 -9.71
N LYS A 253 -5.85 -23.08 -10.24
CA LYS A 253 -6.20 -23.26 -11.66
C LYS A 253 -6.70 -21.95 -12.27
N HIS A 254 -5.90 -21.32 -13.10
CA HIS A 254 -6.30 -20.14 -13.87
C HIS A 254 -7.18 -20.54 -15.07
N MET A 255 -8.25 -19.79 -15.31
CA MET A 255 -9.26 -20.06 -16.34
C MET A 255 -9.27 -19.00 -17.45
N ILE A 256 -8.39 -18.01 -17.36
CA ILE A 256 -8.27 -16.92 -18.33
C ILE A 256 -6.86 -16.74 -18.83
#